data_AF-A0A813FBH0-F1
#
_entry.id   AF-A0A813FBH0-F1
#
_cell.length_a   1.000
_cell.length_b   1.000
_cell.length_c   1.000
_cell.angle_alpha   90.00
_cell.angle_beta   90.00
_cell.angle_gamma   90.00
#
_symmetry.space_group_name_H-M   'P 1'
#
loop_
_entity.id
_entity.type
_entity.pdbx_description
1 polymer ?
#
loop_
_entity_poly.entity_id
_entity_poly.type
_entity_poly.pdbx_seq_one_letter_code
_entity_poly.pdbx_strand_id
1 'polypeptide(L)'
;MAVASDSPSVLGVSTSVVVTVLLGVASALAFLWRRIRKDESETEEDEPTGAQEELPADGIFTIESLGRFNGVTGPLCMGVCGKVVNVSSSENITVGQGYGKLWAGRDATYSLATLSLKMEDANTMDFTLDQFTPDQVQALAGWYKHFTHKYPIVGRLTEYENWDFGTIEEEAKSQTPFGLGKDKAADSDAAPAKASPAPEEGVMMRAGDKVLIQGVESRTELNGRIGTLLTFVAEKGRFAVKLEGEEDPILLKPDNLSKAAAS
;
A
#
# COMPACT_ATOMS: atom_id res chain seq x y z
N MET A 1 -98.02 -32.45 10.58
CA MET A 1 -97.63 -31.03 10.62
C MET A 1 -96.15 -31.00 10.94
N ALA A 2 -95.33 -30.49 10.02
CA ALA A 2 -93.86 -30.49 10.09
C ALA A 2 -93.34 -29.08 10.41
N VAL A 3 -92.24 -28.98 11.17
CA VAL A 3 -91.27 -27.87 11.23
C VAL A 3 -89.99 -28.52 11.80
N ALA A 4 -88.98 -28.82 11.00
CA ALA A 4 -87.92 -27.93 10.45
C ALA A 4 -86.86 -27.57 11.52
N SER A 5 -85.76 -28.32 11.52
CA SER A 5 -84.48 -27.93 12.12
C SER A 5 -83.54 -27.47 11.01
N ASP A 6 -83.12 -26.22 11.05
CA ASP A 6 -82.17 -25.61 10.13
C ASP A 6 -80.73 -25.84 10.62
N SER A 7 -79.79 -26.05 9.69
CA SER A 7 -78.35 -26.22 9.96
C SER A 7 -77.55 -25.50 8.87
N PRO A 8 -76.50 -24.73 9.19
CA PRO A 8 -75.85 -23.88 8.20
C PRO A 8 -74.82 -24.65 7.36
N SER A 9 -74.87 -24.41 6.05
CA SER A 9 -73.95 -24.90 5.04
C SER A 9 -72.56 -24.25 5.18
N VAL A 10 -71.53 -25.07 5.40
CA VAL A 10 -70.12 -24.65 5.32
C VAL A 10 -69.63 -24.72 3.88
N LEU A 11 -69.27 -23.56 3.31
CA LEU A 11 -68.69 -23.42 1.97
C LEU A 11 -67.32 -24.10 1.91
N GLY A 12 -67.21 -25.16 1.11
CA GLY A 12 -65.96 -25.87 0.85
C GLY A 12 -65.02 -25.06 -0.04
N VAL A 13 -63.86 -24.70 0.49
CA VAL A 13 -62.76 -24.13 -0.32
C VAL A 13 -62.12 -25.28 -1.09
N SER A 14 -62.08 -25.15 -2.42
CA SER A 14 -61.58 -26.17 -3.35
C SER A 14 -60.15 -26.60 -3.00
N THR A 15 -59.95 -27.89 -2.76
CA THR A 15 -58.67 -28.50 -2.35
C THR A 15 -57.53 -28.20 -3.32
N SER A 16 -57.83 -27.99 -4.61
CA SER A 16 -56.83 -27.62 -5.63
C SER A 16 -56.23 -26.23 -5.44
N VAL A 17 -56.96 -25.28 -4.84
CA VAL A 17 -56.45 -23.91 -4.59
C VAL A 17 -55.54 -23.89 -3.36
N VAL A 18 -55.82 -24.74 -2.37
CA VAL A 18 -54.99 -24.86 -1.16
C VAL A 18 -53.64 -25.51 -1.50
N VAL A 19 -53.62 -26.52 -2.37
CA VAL A 19 -52.38 -27.22 -2.75
C VAL A 19 -51.42 -26.33 -3.55
N THR A 20 -51.94 -25.49 -4.46
CA THR A 20 -51.09 -24.57 -5.26
C THR A 20 -50.48 -23.44 -4.42
N VAL A 21 -51.22 -22.90 -3.44
CA VAL A 21 -50.69 -21.90 -2.51
C VAL A 21 -49.61 -22.51 -1.61
N LEU A 22 -49.80 -23.74 -1.10
CA LEU A 22 -48.81 -24.42 -0.27
C LEU A 22 -47.50 -24.72 -1.02
N LEU A 23 -47.57 -25.13 -2.30
CA LEU A 23 -46.39 -25.36 -3.14
C LEU A 23 -45.64 -24.05 -3.47
N GLY A 24 -46.36 -22.94 -3.68
CA GLY A 24 -45.76 -21.62 -3.87
C GLY A 24 -45.04 -21.11 -2.63
N VAL A 25 -45.62 -21.30 -1.43
CA VAL A 25 -44.98 -20.92 -0.16
C VAL A 25 -43.77 -21.82 0.14
N ALA A 26 -43.87 -23.14 -0.11
CA ALA A 26 -42.74 -24.05 0.08
C ALA A 26 -41.55 -23.73 -0.85
N SER A 27 -41.82 -23.35 -2.10
CA SER A 27 -40.78 -22.94 -3.04
C SER A 27 -40.17 -21.57 -2.70
N ALA A 28 -40.97 -20.61 -2.23
CA ALA A 28 -40.46 -19.33 -1.73
C ALA A 28 -39.62 -19.50 -0.45
N LEU A 29 -40.05 -20.35 0.49
CA LEU A 29 -39.29 -20.68 1.69
C LEU A 29 -38.02 -21.46 1.37
N ALA A 30 -38.05 -22.40 0.42
CA ALA A 30 -36.86 -23.09 -0.05
C ALA A 30 -35.89 -22.14 -0.77
N PHE A 31 -36.40 -21.16 -1.53
CA PHE A 31 -35.57 -20.14 -2.18
C PHE A 31 -34.97 -19.16 -1.18
N LEU A 32 -35.73 -18.74 -0.17
CA LEU A 32 -35.25 -17.91 0.94
C LEU A 32 -34.25 -18.66 1.82
N TRP A 33 -34.49 -19.92 2.16
CA TRP A 33 -33.54 -20.79 2.86
C TRP A 33 -32.29 -21.07 2.03
N ARG A 34 -32.43 -21.26 0.71
CA ARG A 34 -31.29 -21.44 -0.20
C ARG A 34 -30.49 -20.15 -0.37
N ARG A 35 -31.12 -18.98 -0.26
CA ARG A 35 -30.44 -17.67 -0.25
C ARG A 35 -29.71 -17.42 1.07
N ILE A 36 -30.32 -17.77 2.20
CA ILE A 36 -29.69 -17.69 3.54
C ILE A 36 -28.51 -18.68 3.63
N ARG A 37 -28.67 -19.92 3.15
CA ARG A 37 -27.54 -20.88 3.06
C ARG A 37 -26.43 -20.48 2.11
N LYS A 38 -26.75 -19.70 1.06
CA LYS A 38 -25.74 -19.21 0.12
C LYS A 38 -24.89 -18.10 0.75
N ASP A 39 -25.46 -17.32 1.68
CA ASP A 39 -24.68 -16.39 2.52
C ASP A 39 -23.88 -17.12 3.61
N GLU A 40 -24.33 -18.28 4.11
CA GLU A 40 -23.59 -19.07 5.11
C GLU A 40 -22.49 -19.99 4.51
N SER A 41 -22.47 -20.24 3.19
CA SER A 41 -21.50 -21.15 2.56
C SER A 41 -20.29 -20.47 1.91
N GLU A 42 -20.11 -19.15 2.08
CA GLU A 42 -18.95 -18.40 1.56
C GLU A 42 -18.14 -17.71 2.68
N THR A 43 -18.22 -18.19 3.92
CA THR A 43 -17.30 -17.77 5.00
C THR A 43 -16.82 -18.98 5.80
N GLU A 44 -16.34 -19.98 5.08
CA GLU A 44 -15.22 -20.79 5.55
C GLU A 44 -14.05 -20.43 4.63
N GLU A 45 -13.60 -19.18 4.71
CA GLU A 45 -12.20 -18.90 4.44
C GLU A 45 -11.45 -19.70 5.51
N ASP A 46 -10.70 -20.72 5.09
CA ASP A 46 -9.60 -21.26 5.89
C ASP A 46 -8.82 -20.05 6.41
N GLU A 47 -9.01 -19.69 7.68
CA GLU A 47 -8.07 -18.84 8.41
C GLU A 47 -6.70 -19.50 8.20
N PRO A 48 -5.78 -18.92 7.41
CA PRO A 48 -4.44 -19.46 7.34
C PRO A 48 -3.92 -19.28 8.75
N THR A 49 -3.78 -20.39 9.48
CA THR A 49 -3.20 -20.38 10.82
C THR A 49 -1.90 -19.58 10.70
N GLY A 50 -1.91 -18.37 11.26
CA GLY A 50 -1.02 -17.27 10.91
C GLY A 50 0.44 -17.53 11.26
N ALA A 51 1.09 -18.42 10.52
CA ALA A 51 2.52 -18.54 10.51
C ALA A 51 3.06 -17.29 9.81
N GLN A 52 3.46 -16.30 10.60
CA GLN A 52 4.26 -15.20 10.07
C GLN A 52 5.57 -15.80 9.54
N GLU A 53 5.94 -15.47 8.31
CA GLU A 53 7.18 -15.97 7.71
C GLU A 53 8.37 -15.40 8.52
N GLU A 54 9.08 -16.26 9.23
CA GLU A 54 10.27 -15.89 9.99
C GLU A 54 11.50 -15.80 9.09
N LEU A 55 12.42 -14.89 9.41
CA LEU A 55 13.67 -14.75 8.67
C LEU A 55 14.52 -16.03 8.81
N PRO A 56 15.23 -16.46 7.75
CA PRO A 56 16.15 -17.59 7.82
C PRO A 56 17.18 -17.39 8.93
N ALA A 57 17.31 -18.37 9.83
CA ALA A 57 18.21 -18.27 10.98
C ALA A 57 19.70 -18.22 10.59
N ASP A 58 20.06 -18.75 9.42
CA ASP A 58 21.41 -18.69 8.86
C ASP A 58 21.71 -17.37 8.12
N GLY A 59 20.69 -16.53 7.91
CA GLY A 59 20.80 -15.29 7.15
C GLY A 59 21.16 -15.49 5.68
N ILE A 60 20.90 -16.68 5.12
CA ILE A 60 21.19 -16.99 3.72
C ILE A 60 19.91 -16.86 2.91
N PHE A 61 19.98 -16.05 1.86
CA PHE A 61 18.88 -15.84 0.92
C PHE A 61 19.34 -16.15 -0.51
N THR A 62 18.44 -16.71 -1.31
CA THR A 62 18.43 -16.56 -2.76
C THR A 62 17.47 -15.44 -3.15
N ILE A 63 17.59 -14.90 -4.36
CA ILE A 63 16.62 -13.95 -4.93
C ILE A 63 15.20 -14.51 -4.89
N GLU A 64 15.05 -15.81 -5.19
CA GLU A 64 13.77 -16.49 -5.12
C GLU A 64 13.21 -16.52 -3.69
N SER A 65 14.03 -16.88 -2.70
CA SER A 65 13.61 -16.92 -1.30
C SER A 65 13.29 -15.53 -0.75
N LEU A 66 14.03 -14.50 -1.18
CA LEU A 66 13.80 -13.11 -0.79
C LEU A 66 12.40 -12.65 -1.22
N GLY A 67 11.86 -13.18 -2.33
CA GLY A 67 10.51 -12.92 -2.82
C GLY A 67 9.39 -13.15 -1.81
N ARG A 68 9.61 -14.02 -0.81
CA ARG A 68 8.64 -14.32 0.26
C ARG A 68 8.55 -13.21 1.30
N PHE A 69 9.60 -12.38 1.41
CA PHE A 69 9.74 -11.32 2.41
C PHE A 69 9.38 -9.96 1.81
N ASN A 70 8.18 -9.85 1.25
CA ASN A 70 7.66 -8.64 0.61
C ASN A 70 6.76 -7.80 1.53
N GLY A 71 6.66 -8.17 2.81
CA GLY A 71 5.84 -7.48 3.81
C GLY A 71 4.38 -7.92 3.90
N VAL A 72 3.92 -8.91 3.11
CA VAL A 72 2.52 -9.38 3.15
C VAL A 72 2.28 -10.36 4.30
N THR A 73 3.06 -11.43 4.38
CA THR A 73 2.93 -12.50 5.40
C THR A 73 4.11 -12.54 6.39
N GLY A 74 5.06 -11.61 6.26
CA GLY A 74 6.29 -11.56 7.05
C GLY A 74 6.95 -10.19 6.91
N PRO A 75 8.23 -10.03 7.32
CA PRO A 75 8.92 -8.75 7.21
C PRO A 75 9.11 -8.32 5.75
N LEU A 76 9.18 -7.01 5.53
CA LEU A 76 9.51 -6.40 4.24
C LEU A 76 11.03 -6.28 4.14
N CYS A 77 11.63 -7.10 3.28
CA CYS A 77 13.06 -7.12 3.02
C CYS A 77 13.39 -6.69 1.59
N MET A 78 14.63 -6.27 1.37
CA MET A 78 15.15 -5.87 0.06
C MET A 78 16.64 -6.20 -0.03
N GLY A 79 17.11 -6.56 -1.22
CA GLY A 79 18.53 -6.77 -1.52
C GLY A 79 19.21 -5.48 -1.97
N VAL A 80 20.40 -5.20 -1.42
CA VAL A 80 21.27 -4.10 -1.84
C VAL A 80 22.73 -4.54 -1.74
N CYS A 81 23.43 -4.61 -2.88
CA CYS A 81 24.83 -5.00 -2.99
C CYS A 81 25.14 -6.31 -2.24
N GLY A 82 24.33 -7.34 -2.50
CA GLY A 82 24.49 -8.65 -1.86
C GLY A 82 24.02 -8.76 -0.40
N LYS A 83 23.66 -7.66 0.25
CA LYS A 83 23.07 -7.67 1.61
C LYS A 83 21.56 -7.68 1.53
N VAL A 84 20.91 -8.36 2.47
CA VAL A 84 19.46 -8.30 2.67
C VAL A 84 19.18 -7.41 3.87
N VAL A 85 18.43 -6.33 3.65
CA VAL A 85 18.04 -5.36 4.69
C VAL A 85 16.55 -5.47 4.99
N ASN A 86 16.18 -5.42 6.27
CA ASN A 86 14.79 -5.39 6.71
C ASN A 86 14.31 -3.94 6.80
N VAL A 87 13.50 -3.54 5.83
CA VAL A 87 12.99 -2.17 5.69
C VAL A 87 11.54 -2.04 6.17
N SER A 88 11.05 -2.98 6.98
CA SER A 88 9.67 -2.97 7.52
C SER A 88 9.33 -1.70 8.29
N SER A 89 10.33 -1.03 8.88
CA SER A 89 10.18 0.23 9.60
C SER A 89 10.21 1.48 8.71
N SER A 90 10.33 1.31 7.38
CA SER A 90 10.39 2.42 6.43
C SER A 90 9.01 3.01 6.16
N GLU A 91 8.87 4.33 6.33
CA GLU A 91 7.65 5.04 5.92
C GLU A 91 7.54 5.20 4.38
N ASN A 92 8.66 5.09 3.66
CA ASN A 92 8.72 5.30 2.20
C ASN A 92 8.65 3.99 1.39
N ILE A 93 8.81 2.83 2.05
CA ILE A 93 8.76 1.51 1.40
C ILE A 93 7.59 0.74 2.00
N THR A 94 6.43 0.98 1.43
CA THR A 94 5.15 0.43 1.89
C THR A 94 4.70 -0.72 0.98
N VAL A 95 4.18 -1.80 1.58
CA VAL A 95 3.71 -3.00 0.87
C VAL A 95 2.80 -2.62 -0.30
N GLY A 96 3.12 -3.10 -1.51
CA GLY A 96 2.29 -2.94 -2.71
C GLY A 96 2.16 -1.51 -3.25
N GLN A 97 2.86 -0.52 -2.68
CA GLN A 97 2.77 0.89 -3.07
C GLN A 97 4.16 1.50 -3.27
N GLY A 98 4.28 2.51 -4.13
CA GLY A 98 5.53 3.26 -4.35
C GLY A 98 6.76 2.36 -4.55
N TYR A 99 7.84 2.63 -3.82
CA TYR A 99 9.06 1.82 -3.85
C TYR A 99 8.86 0.40 -3.33
N GLY A 100 7.93 0.18 -2.39
CA GLY A 100 7.61 -1.17 -1.91
C GLY A 100 6.96 -2.02 -2.99
N LYS A 101 6.18 -1.43 -3.91
CA LYS A 101 5.69 -2.16 -5.09
C LYS A 101 6.83 -2.64 -6.01
N LEU A 102 7.92 -1.87 -6.10
CA LEU A 102 9.03 -2.15 -7.01
C LEU A 102 10.03 -3.14 -6.43
N TRP A 103 10.39 -2.99 -5.15
CA TRP A 103 11.57 -3.63 -4.56
C TRP A 103 11.31 -4.49 -3.32
N ALA A 104 10.08 -4.52 -2.78
CA ALA A 104 9.78 -5.40 -1.65
C ALA A 104 9.95 -6.87 -2.05
N GLY A 105 10.74 -7.60 -1.26
CA GLY A 105 11.10 -8.99 -1.54
C GLY A 105 12.01 -9.16 -2.77
N ARG A 106 12.75 -8.12 -3.18
CA ARG A 106 13.59 -8.16 -4.39
C ARG A 106 14.95 -7.55 -4.14
N ASP A 107 15.92 -7.95 -4.94
CA ASP A 107 17.18 -7.23 -5.06
C ASP A 107 16.96 -5.96 -5.90
N ALA A 108 17.44 -4.84 -5.37
CA ALA A 108 17.33 -3.53 -5.98
C ALA A 108 18.69 -3.00 -6.46
N THR A 109 19.76 -3.80 -6.43
CA THR A 109 21.14 -3.33 -6.68
C THR A 109 21.25 -2.61 -8.02
N TYR A 110 20.81 -3.25 -9.10
CA TYR A 110 20.82 -2.64 -10.44
C TYR A 110 19.88 -1.43 -10.54
N SER A 111 18.66 -1.53 -9.99
CA SER A 111 17.70 -0.43 -9.95
C SER A 111 18.24 0.80 -9.25
N LEU A 112 18.93 0.64 -8.12
CA LEU A 112 19.51 1.73 -7.34
C LEU A 112 20.71 2.36 -8.03
N ALA A 113 21.55 1.57 -8.70
CA ALA A 113 22.67 2.09 -9.49
C ALA A 113 22.20 2.92 -10.68
N THR A 114 21.16 2.46 -11.37
CA THR A 114 20.61 3.09 -12.58
C THR A 114 19.51 4.12 -12.31
N LEU A 115 19.11 4.28 -11.04
CA LEU A 115 17.95 5.07 -10.62
C LEU A 115 16.64 4.67 -11.33
N SER A 116 16.50 3.39 -11.68
CA SER A 116 15.33 2.89 -12.38
C SER A 116 14.11 2.73 -11.47
N LEU A 117 12.95 3.13 -11.99
CA LEU A 117 11.63 2.93 -11.36
C LEU A 117 10.77 1.93 -12.14
N LYS A 118 11.41 1.09 -12.96
CA LYS A 118 10.76 0.01 -13.70
C LYS A 118 10.77 -1.27 -12.87
N MET A 119 9.68 -2.01 -12.94
CA MET A 119 9.54 -3.23 -12.15
C MET A 119 10.48 -4.34 -12.65
N GLU A 120 10.80 -4.32 -13.93
CA GLU A 120 11.61 -5.31 -14.65
C GLU A 120 13.11 -5.19 -14.34
N ASP A 121 13.54 -4.02 -13.86
CA ASP A 121 14.93 -3.75 -13.49
C ASP A 121 15.25 -4.18 -12.04
N ALA A 122 14.26 -4.72 -11.31
CA ALA A 122 14.47 -5.39 -10.04
C ALA A 122 14.91 -6.84 -10.28
N ASN A 123 15.76 -7.39 -9.42
CA ASN A 123 16.38 -8.72 -9.59
C ASN A 123 17.21 -8.89 -10.87
N THR A 124 17.58 -7.82 -11.58
CA THR A 124 18.47 -7.89 -12.74
C THR A 124 19.84 -8.39 -12.31
N MET A 125 20.29 -9.52 -12.87
CA MET A 125 21.61 -10.11 -12.60
C MET A 125 22.54 -10.13 -13.82
N ASP A 126 22.03 -9.74 -15.00
CA ASP A 126 22.81 -9.65 -16.23
C ASP A 126 23.53 -8.29 -16.31
N PHE A 127 24.43 -8.04 -15.36
CA PHE A 127 25.30 -6.87 -15.31
C PHE A 127 26.59 -7.21 -14.57
N THR A 128 27.59 -6.34 -14.67
CA THR A 128 28.80 -6.41 -13.85
C THR A 128 29.12 -5.01 -13.33
N LEU A 129 29.78 -4.92 -12.17
CA LEU A 129 30.01 -3.63 -11.51
C LEU A 129 30.92 -2.68 -12.31
N ASP A 130 31.79 -3.22 -13.15
CA ASP A 130 32.68 -2.47 -14.05
C ASP A 130 31.96 -1.81 -15.24
N GLN A 131 30.72 -2.22 -15.53
CA GLN A 131 29.88 -1.58 -16.56
C GLN A 131 29.25 -0.28 -16.06
N PHE A 132 29.17 -0.07 -14.75
CA PHE A 132 28.56 1.13 -14.18
C PHE A 132 29.44 2.36 -14.43
N THR A 133 28.78 3.46 -14.81
CA THR A 133 29.44 4.76 -14.91
C THR A 133 29.82 5.27 -13.51
N PRO A 134 30.77 6.23 -13.39
CA PRO A 134 31.12 6.82 -12.10
C PRO A 134 29.91 7.37 -11.33
N ASP A 135 28.95 7.98 -12.03
CA ASP A 135 27.72 8.50 -11.42
C ASP A 135 26.81 7.37 -10.89
N GLN A 136 26.72 6.24 -11.60
CA GLN A 136 25.96 5.07 -11.16
C GLN A 136 26.63 4.38 -9.96
N VAL A 137 27.96 4.31 -9.95
CA VAL A 137 28.76 3.84 -8.80
C VAL A 137 28.50 4.73 -7.58
N GLN A 138 28.56 6.06 -7.76
CA GLN A 138 28.28 7.02 -6.71
C GLN A 138 26.84 6.90 -6.18
N ALA A 139 25.85 6.81 -7.07
CA ALA A 139 24.45 6.64 -6.71
C ALA A 139 24.25 5.35 -5.89
N LEU A 140 24.77 4.22 -6.39
CA LEU A 140 24.69 2.93 -5.70
C LEU A 140 25.35 2.98 -4.33
N ALA A 141 26.52 3.61 -4.21
CA ALA A 141 27.24 3.78 -2.94
C ALA A 141 26.44 4.60 -1.93
N GLY A 142 25.81 5.69 -2.36
CA GLY A 142 24.93 6.50 -1.52
C GLY A 142 23.70 5.72 -1.02
N TRP A 143 23.06 4.94 -1.90
CA TRP A 143 21.92 4.10 -1.54
C TRP A 143 22.32 2.95 -0.63
N TYR A 144 23.43 2.27 -0.93
CA TYR A 144 24.02 1.24 -0.10
C TYR A 144 24.25 1.77 1.32
N LYS A 145 24.90 2.93 1.47
CA LYS A 145 25.09 3.57 2.79
C LYS A 145 23.76 3.85 3.48
N HIS A 146 22.80 4.45 2.77
CA HIS A 146 21.50 4.79 3.33
C HIS A 146 20.80 3.56 3.92
N PHE A 147 20.69 2.48 3.14
CA PHE A 147 19.93 1.31 3.56
C PHE A 147 20.64 0.50 4.64
N THR A 148 21.96 0.32 4.52
CA THR A 148 22.74 -0.48 5.48
C THR A 148 22.97 0.23 6.81
N HIS A 149 22.92 1.56 6.84
CA HIS A 149 23.01 2.34 8.09
C HIS A 149 21.65 2.49 8.78
N LYS A 150 20.58 2.70 8.00
CA LYS A 150 19.24 3.01 8.54
C LYS A 150 18.46 1.75 8.95
N TYR A 151 18.71 0.61 8.31
CA TYR A 151 17.92 -0.60 8.51
C TYR A 151 18.79 -1.79 8.91
N PRO A 152 18.24 -2.73 9.72
CA PRO A 152 18.97 -3.94 10.09
C PRO A 152 19.31 -4.77 8.86
N ILE A 153 20.59 -5.18 8.76
CA ILE A 153 21.01 -6.21 7.82
C ILE A 153 20.65 -7.56 8.43
N VAL A 154 19.82 -8.33 7.73
CA VAL A 154 19.28 -9.61 8.20
C VAL A 154 19.83 -10.82 7.43
N GLY A 155 20.63 -10.59 6.39
CA GLY A 155 21.28 -11.66 5.66
C GLY A 155 22.05 -11.21 4.44
N ARG A 156 22.32 -12.17 3.57
CA ARG A 156 23.03 -12.00 2.30
C ARG A 156 22.42 -12.83 1.17
N LEU A 157 22.62 -12.40 -0.06
CA LEU A 157 22.20 -13.09 -1.28
C LEU A 157 23.33 -14.00 -1.80
N THR A 158 23.02 -15.26 -2.06
CA THR A 158 23.98 -16.26 -2.58
C THR A 158 24.46 -15.98 -3.99
N GLU A 159 23.64 -15.34 -4.81
CA GLU A 159 23.95 -14.97 -6.19
C GLU A 159 25.14 -14.01 -6.28
N TYR A 160 25.40 -13.29 -5.19
CA TYR A 160 26.49 -12.34 -5.04
C TYR A 160 27.69 -12.91 -4.27
N GLU A 161 27.74 -14.21 -3.93
CA GLU A 161 28.81 -14.80 -3.10
C GLU A 161 30.22 -14.57 -3.65
N ASN A 162 30.36 -14.51 -4.98
CA ASN A 162 31.64 -14.29 -5.67
C ASN A 162 31.83 -12.86 -6.20
N TRP A 163 30.98 -11.92 -5.79
CA TRP A 163 31.07 -10.52 -6.23
C TRP A 163 31.83 -9.68 -5.21
N ASP A 164 32.59 -8.70 -5.71
CA ASP A 164 33.31 -7.75 -4.87
C ASP A 164 32.65 -6.37 -4.93
N PHE A 165 31.95 -6.00 -3.86
CA PHE A 165 31.37 -4.67 -3.70
C PHE A 165 32.32 -3.67 -3.05
N GLY A 166 33.60 -4.01 -2.83
CA GLY A 166 34.58 -3.17 -2.13
C GLY A 166 34.66 -1.75 -2.67
N THR A 167 34.63 -1.56 -4.00
CA THR A 167 34.58 -0.22 -4.61
C THR A 167 33.36 0.58 -4.18
N ILE A 168 32.18 -0.05 -4.11
CA ILE A 168 30.93 0.59 -3.65
C ILE A 168 31.00 0.89 -2.16
N GLU A 169 31.54 -0.03 -1.36
CA GLU A 169 31.68 0.15 0.09
C GLU A 169 32.68 1.25 0.45
N GLU A 170 33.81 1.35 -0.25
CA GLU A 170 34.78 2.42 -0.08
C GLU A 170 34.19 3.77 -0.49
N GLU A 171 33.52 3.84 -1.66
CA GLU A 171 32.84 5.06 -2.10
C GLU A 171 31.74 5.47 -1.10
N ALA A 172 31.01 4.52 -0.54
CA ALA A 172 29.98 4.79 0.47
C ALA A 172 30.54 5.45 1.75
N LYS A 173 31.82 5.30 2.06
CA LYS A 173 32.44 6.00 3.21
C LYS A 173 32.49 7.51 2.97
N SER A 174 32.71 7.95 1.73
CA SER A 174 32.80 9.36 1.34
C SER A 174 31.42 10.03 1.24
N GLN A 175 30.39 9.26 0.91
CA GLN A 175 29.03 9.79 0.71
C GLN A 175 28.39 10.24 2.02
N THR A 176 27.69 11.37 2.02
CA THR A 176 26.73 11.67 3.09
C THR A 176 25.42 10.92 2.83
N PRO A 177 24.68 10.46 3.85
CA PRO A 177 23.36 9.89 3.62
C PRO A 177 22.49 10.89 2.85
N PHE A 178 21.82 10.43 1.78
CA PHE A 178 20.86 11.24 1.03
C PHE A 178 19.93 11.98 1.99
N GLY A 179 20.06 13.31 2.04
CA GLY A 179 19.46 14.17 3.09
C GLY A 179 20.40 15.24 3.66
N LEU A 180 21.70 15.19 3.40
CA LEU A 180 22.67 16.23 3.79
C LEU A 180 23.66 16.48 2.63
N GLY A 181 23.49 17.57 1.90
CA GLY A 181 24.43 18.01 0.85
C GLY A 181 23.83 18.01 -0.55
N LYS A 182 22.98 18.99 -0.86
CA LYS A 182 22.93 19.53 -2.23
C LYS A 182 24.27 20.23 -2.43
N ASP A 183 25.09 19.75 -3.36
CA ASP A 183 25.98 20.54 -4.21
C ASP A 183 26.86 19.60 -5.04
N LYS A 184 26.29 19.11 -6.15
CA LYS A 184 26.92 18.79 -7.46
C LYS A 184 26.24 17.58 -8.09
N ALA A 185 25.24 17.86 -8.91
CA ALA A 185 25.03 17.14 -10.15
C ALA A 185 24.79 18.22 -11.20
N ALA A 186 25.87 18.58 -11.89
CA ALA A 186 25.81 19.38 -13.09
C ALA A 186 25.36 18.46 -14.24
N ASP A 187 24.28 18.90 -14.88
CA ASP A 187 23.91 18.67 -16.27
C ASP A 187 23.67 17.24 -16.80
N SER A 188 22.38 16.91 -16.92
CA SER A 188 21.82 16.69 -18.25
C SER A 188 20.42 17.30 -18.34
N ASP A 189 20.43 18.60 -18.64
CA ASP A 189 19.48 19.34 -19.47
C ASP A 189 18.09 18.72 -19.75
N ALA A 190 17.10 19.22 -19.02
CA ALA A 190 15.88 19.78 -19.62
C ALA A 190 15.44 20.98 -18.76
N ALA A 191 15.84 22.16 -19.23
CA ALA A 191 15.69 23.47 -18.62
C ALA A 191 14.21 23.99 -18.57
N PRO A 192 13.91 25.24 -18.13
CA PRO A 192 13.44 25.51 -16.77
C PRO A 192 12.17 26.37 -16.72
N ALA A 193 11.45 26.35 -15.59
CA ALA A 193 10.48 27.41 -15.27
C ALA A 193 10.62 27.87 -13.80
N LYS A 194 11.51 28.86 -13.64
CA LYS A 194 11.55 30.00 -12.69
C LYS A 194 11.06 29.83 -11.23
N ALA A 195 12.05 30.05 -10.33
CA ALA A 195 12.03 30.55 -8.94
C ALA A 195 10.82 31.42 -8.52
N SER A 196 10.35 31.52 -7.26
CA SER A 196 10.92 31.48 -5.88
C SER A 196 9.73 31.52 -4.88
N PRO A 197 9.88 31.54 -3.53
CA PRO A 197 10.88 30.99 -2.62
C PRO A 197 10.28 29.93 -1.64
N ALA A 198 11.14 29.19 -0.93
CA ALA A 198 10.75 28.24 0.11
C ALA A 198 10.04 28.92 1.30
N PRO A 199 9.11 28.21 1.95
CA PRO A 199 9.32 27.92 3.37
C PRO A 199 9.01 26.47 3.77
N GLU A 200 9.95 25.94 4.57
CA GLU A 200 9.81 25.13 5.79
C GLU A 200 8.99 23.82 5.81
N GLU A 201 9.75 22.76 6.09
CA GLU A 201 9.38 21.52 6.81
C GLU A 201 8.02 20.89 6.48
N GLY A 202 8.04 19.94 5.54
CA GLY A 202 6.90 19.07 5.23
C GLY A 202 6.53 18.18 6.42
N VAL A 203 5.58 18.64 7.22
CA VAL A 203 4.92 17.84 8.24
C VAL A 203 3.99 16.84 7.54
N MET A 204 4.35 15.55 7.54
CA MET A 204 3.50 14.47 7.05
C MET A 204 2.19 14.39 7.86
N MET A 205 1.05 14.63 7.21
CA MET A 205 -0.28 14.51 7.80
C MET A 205 -0.79 13.08 7.68
N ARG A 206 -1.22 12.49 8.79
CA ARG A 206 -1.73 11.11 8.86
C ARG A 206 -3.27 11.11 8.81
N ALA A 207 -3.85 9.99 8.36
CA ALA A 207 -5.27 9.73 8.51
C ALA A 207 -5.67 9.83 9.99
N GLY A 208 -6.63 10.69 10.32
CA GLY A 208 -7.05 11.05 11.68
C GLY A 208 -6.60 12.44 12.12
N ASP A 209 -5.62 13.07 11.45
CA ASP A 209 -5.14 14.39 11.83
C ASP A 209 -6.17 15.49 11.53
N LYS A 210 -6.22 16.49 12.41
CA LYS A 210 -6.95 17.73 12.16
C LYS A 210 -6.18 18.56 11.14
N VAL A 211 -6.85 18.92 10.05
CA VAL A 211 -6.26 19.68 8.95
C VAL A 211 -7.05 20.95 8.70
N LEU A 212 -6.35 22.07 8.57
CA LEU A 212 -6.90 23.36 8.19
C LEU A 212 -6.93 23.47 6.67
N ILE A 213 -8.11 23.78 6.14
CA ILE A 213 -8.33 23.92 4.71
C ILE A 213 -8.01 25.36 4.30
N GLN A 214 -7.21 25.52 3.25
CA GLN A 214 -6.81 26.82 2.71
C GLN A 214 -6.56 26.72 1.20
N GLY A 215 -6.54 27.84 0.48
CA GLY A 215 -6.20 27.84 -0.95
C GLY A 215 -7.21 27.15 -1.89
N VAL A 216 -8.42 26.81 -1.42
CA VAL A 216 -9.47 26.26 -2.28
C VAL A 216 -10.12 27.40 -3.08
N GLU A 217 -9.76 27.51 -4.37
CA GLU A 217 -10.31 28.54 -5.26
C GLU A 217 -11.76 28.26 -5.70
N SER A 218 -12.12 26.98 -5.82
CA SER A 218 -13.45 26.57 -6.31
C SER A 218 -14.56 26.69 -5.26
N ARG A 219 -14.19 26.70 -3.98
CA ARG A 219 -15.09 26.77 -2.81
C ARG A 219 -14.38 27.50 -1.69
N THR A 220 -14.29 28.82 -1.82
CA THR A 220 -13.54 29.68 -0.90
C THR A 220 -14.14 29.71 0.50
N GLU A 221 -15.42 29.35 0.65
CA GLU A 221 -16.14 29.18 1.91
C GLU A 221 -15.59 28.05 2.80
N LEU A 222 -14.80 27.13 2.23
CA LEU A 222 -14.13 26.07 2.97
C LEU A 222 -12.81 26.53 3.60
N ASN A 223 -12.24 27.63 3.11
CA ASN A 223 -10.97 28.13 3.60
C ASN A 223 -11.12 28.66 5.03
N GLY A 224 -10.22 28.26 5.93
CA GLY A 224 -10.27 28.58 7.35
C GLY A 224 -11.05 27.57 8.21
N ARG A 225 -11.72 26.58 7.60
CA ARG A 225 -12.38 25.50 8.35
C ARG A 225 -11.39 24.38 8.67
N ILE A 226 -11.57 23.74 9.83
CA ILE A 226 -10.80 22.58 10.25
C ILE A 226 -11.62 21.31 9.95
N GLY A 227 -11.00 20.34 9.32
CA GLY A 227 -11.56 19.02 9.06
C GLY A 227 -10.69 17.91 9.62
N THR A 228 -11.20 16.69 9.59
CA THR A 228 -10.45 15.48 9.96
C THR A 228 -10.07 14.76 8.68
N LEU A 229 -8.77 14.57 8.47
CA LEU A 229 -8.27 13.86 7.30
C LEU A 229 -8.62 12.37 7.43
N LEU A 230 -9.30 11.77 6.45
CA LEU A 230 -9.71 10.38 6.50
C LEU A 230 -8.75 9.48 5.74
N THR A 231 -8.62 9.70 4.43
CA THR A 231 -7.80 8.85 3.57
C THR A 231 -7.38 9.61 2.32
N PHE A 232 -6.29 9.17 1.70
CA PHE A 232 -5.84 9.70 0.42
C PHE A 232 -6.42 8.86 -0.72
N VAL A 233 -7.21 9.50 -1.59
CA VAL A 233 -7.76 8.86 -2.78
C VAL A 233 -6.74 9.02 -3.91
N ALA A 234 -5.82 8.05 -4.00
CA ALA A 234 -4.71 8.06 -4.94
C ALA A 234 -5.16 8.21 -6.41
N GLU A 235 -6.29 7.62 -6.78
CA GLU A 235 -6.85 7.72 -8.14
C GLU A 235 -7.17 9.16 -8.56
N LYS A 236 -7.49 10.04 -7.60
CA LYS A 236 -7.85 11.44 -7.86
C LYS A 236 -6.79 12.42 -7.40
N GLY A 237 -5.72 11.94 -6.73
CA GLY A 237 -4.68 12.76 -6.12
C GLY A 237 -5.23 13.73 -5.06
N ARG A 238 -6.29 13.34 -4.33
CA ARG A 238 -6.98 14.20 -3.37
C ARG A 238 -7.18 13.50 -2.02
N PHE A 239 -7.04 14.25 -0.94
CA PHE A 239 -7.39 13.81 0.41
C PHE A 239 -8.89 13.94 0.66
N ALA A 240 -9.49 12.89 1.19
CA ALA A 240 -10.84 12.93 1.75
C ALA A 240 -10.77 13.55 3.15
N VAL A 241 -11.40 14.70 3.32
CA VAL A 241 -11.44 15.44 4.58
C VAL A 241 -12.89 15.54 5.05
N LYS A 242 -13.17 15.07 6.26
CA LYS A 242 -14.48 15.18 6.90
C LYS A 242 -14.56 16.46 7.71
N LEU A 243 -15.42 17.39 7.29
CA LEU A 243 -15.71 18.61 8.02
C LEU A 243 -16.83 18.40 9.04
N GLU A 244 -16.76 19.13 10.14
CA GLU A 244 -17.83 19.16 11.13
C GLU A 244 -19.02 19.95 10.56
N GLY A 245 -20.18 19.28 10.46
CA GLY A 245 -21.41 19.83 9.87
C GLY A 245 -21.71 19.40 8.43
N GLU A 246 -20.83 18.65 7.76
CA GLU A 246 -21.13 17.98 6.48
C GLU A 246 -21.15 16.46 6.65
N GLU A 247 -22.16 15.81 6.07
CA GLU A 247 -22.31 14.35 6.15
C GLU A 247 -21.26 13.63 5.28
N ASP A 248 -20.97 14.19 4.11
CA ASP A 248 -20.06 13.62 3.11
C ASP A 248 -18.63 14.20 3.20
N PRO A 249 -17.59 13.37 2.98
CA PRO A 249 -16.22 13.82 2.96
C PRO A 249 -15.89 14.61 1.68
N ILE A 250 -15.18 15.72 1.84
CA ILE A 250 -14.76 16.58 0.72
C ILE A 250 -13.36 16.18 0.24
N LEU A 251 -13.22 16.03 -1.08
CA LEU A 251 -11.95 15.74 -1.73
C LEU A 251 -11.16 17.02 -2.02
N LEU A 252 -10.04 17.21 -1.32
CA LEU A 252 -9.19 18.40 -1.42
C LEU A 252 -7.77 18.03 -1.87
N LYS A 253 -7.13 18.94 -2.60
CA LYS A 253 -5.73 18.75 -3.00
C LYS A 253 -4.82 18.81 -1.77
N PRO A 254 -3.68 18.10 -1.76
CA PRO A 254 -2.67 18.21 -0.72
C PRO A 254 -2.27 19.66 -0.42
N ASP A 255 -2.07 20.45 -1.47
CA ASP A 255 -1.66 21.86 -1.37
C ASP A 255 -2.69 22.75 -0.66
N ASN A 256 -3.94 22.29 -0.57
CA ASN A 256 -5.04 23.02 0.06
C ASN A 256 -5.25 22.62 1.53
N LEU A 257 -4.35 21.82 2.10
CA LEU A 257 -4.43 21.29 3.45
C LEU A 257 -3.15 21.60 4.21
N SER A 258 -3.30 22.06 5.45
CA SER A 258 -2.20 22.23 6.39
C SER A 258 -2.53 21.56 7.71
N LYS A 259 -1.50 21.15 8.47
CA LYS A 259 -1.72 20.53 9.77
C LYS A 259 -2.25 21.56 10.75
N ALA A 260 -3.42 21.32 11.33
CA ALA A 260 -3.89 22.13 12.45
C ALA A 260 -3.11 21.68 13.69
N ALA A 261 -2.45 22.61 14.39
CA ALA A 261 -1.79 22.30 15.65
C ALA A 261 -2.83 21.77 16.65
N ALA A 262 -2.54 20.64 17.29
CA ALA A 262 -3.34 20.16 18.41
C ALA A 262 -3.05 21.06 19.60
N SER A 263 -4.04 21.84 20.03
CA SER A 263 -4.03 22.50 21.35
C SER A 263 -4.48 21.53 22.44
#